data_AF-A0A518GZX5-F1
#
_entry.id   AF-A0A518GZX5-F1
#
_cell.length_a   1.000
_cell.length_b   1.000
_cell.length_c   1.000
_cell.angle_alpha   90.00
_cell.angle_beta   90.00
_cell.angle_gamma   90.00
#
_symmetry.space_group_name_H-M   'P 1'
#
loop_
_entity.id
_entity.type
_entity.pdbx_description
1 polymer ?
#
loop_
_entity_poly.entity_id
_entity_poly.type
_entity_poly.pdbx_seq_one_letter_code
_entity_poly.pdbx_strand_id
1 'polypeptide(L)'
;MDDANAPGATPEPVTARSLGLLNIIFGALFLLGNGYEAGVVLALPFYGRLMDWGQSMARQQQDERRRALMDRFDQQIEEAESDEGRERVEAERTVAEMNDVGDLPMMEFPMDFLDRPDVRNGVLAKLGVMGSLNVLLIASGFGLTWLRGWGRGLGRAVALLMIPAVLAFLTMELIAAPSLAGGWTDGMSEMILGPGASPSPAFAEAIDLYRQGATRVFAFSIATTGSLALLYPILVLVVASRPGVGLAVRRPTPAP
;
A
#
# COMPACT_ATOMS: atom_id res chain seq x y z
N MET A 1 31.27 23.74 11.50
CA MET A 1 32.20 23.06 12.42
C MET A 1 33.31 22.46 11.58
N ASP A 2 34.52 23.00 11.70
CA ASP A 2 35.68 22.50 10.96
C ASP A 2 36.22 21.25 11.65
N ASP A 3 35.90 20.09 11.08
CA ASP A 3 36.41 18.77 11.51
C ASP A 3 37.95 18.66 11.42
N ALA A 4 38.62 19.67 10.87
CA ALA A 4 40.07 19.73 10.67
C ALA A 4 40.86 19.82 11.98
N ASN A 5 40.22 20.24 13.07
CA ASN A 5 40.93 20.62 14.30
C ASN A 5 40.69 19.67 15.49
N ALA A 6 40.07 18.50 15.29
CA ALA A 6 39.94 17.50 16.34
C ALA A 6 41.32 16.86 16.60
N PRO A 7 42.03 17.19 17.70
CA PRO A 7 43.38 16.70 17.93
C PRO A 7 43.35 15.18 18.11
N GLY A 8 44.14 14.44 17.32
CA GLY A 8 44.26 12.98 17.44
C GLY A 8 43.28 12.14 16.62
N ALA A 9 42.42 12.72 15.78
CA ALA A 9 41.56 11.94 14.90
C ALA A 9 42.37 11.29 13.75
N THR A 10 42.20 9.98 13.55
CA THR A 10 42.79 9.25 12.43
C THR A 10 41.76 9.04 11.31
N PRO A 11 42.18 8.97 10.02
CA PRO A 11 41.24 8.72 8.92
C PRO A 11 40.59 7.33 9.02
N GLU A 12 39.27 7.27 8.87
CA GLU A 12 38.47 6.04 8.92
C GLU A 12 37.84 5.70 7.55
N PRO A 13 38.61 5.23 6.56
CA PRO A 13 38.10 4.94 5.21
C PRO A 13 37.12 3.75 5.20
N VAL A 14 37.29 2.78 6.09
CA VAL A 14 36.39 1.62 6.21
C VAL A 14 35.01 2.09 6.66
N THR A 15 34.93 2.91 7.72
CA THR A 15 33.67 3.49 8.20
C THR A 15 32.96 4.29 7.11
N ALA A 16 33.70 5.13 6.36
CA ALA A 16 33.14 5.92 5.27
C ALA A 16 32.56 5.03 4.14
N ARG A 17 33.30 4.00 3.73
CA ARG A 17 32.84 3.06 2.70
C ARG A 17 31.65 2.23 3.15
N SER A 18 31.65 1.73 4.39
CA SER A 18 30.54 0.98 4.96
C SER A 18 29.28 1.85 5.03
N LEU A 19 29.40 3.10 5.49
CA LEU A 19 28.28 4.05 5.45
C LEU A 19 27.78 4.25 4.01
N GLY A 20 28.70 4.39 3.05
CA GLY A 20 28.34 4.53 1.64
C GLY A 20 27.55 3.33 1.09
N LEU A 21 27.97 2.11 1.40
CA LEU A 21 27.25 0.88 1.03
C LEU A 21 25.87 0.83 1.70
N LEU A 22 25.78 1.17 2.98
CA LEU A 22 24.50 1.25 3.68
C LEU A 22 23.56 2.28 3.03
N ASN A 23 24.06 3.45 2.64
CA ASN A 23 23.25 4.49 1.98
C ASN A 23 22.67 3.98 0.65
N ILE A 24 23.45 3.20 -0.11
CA ILE A 24 22.98 2.57 -1.35
C ILE A 24 21.90 1.53 -1.06
N ILE A 25 22.15 0.61 -0.13
CA ILE A 25 21.22 -0.49 0.20
C ILE A 25 19.91 0.06 0.77
N PHE A 26 19.98 0.90 1.81
CA PHE A 26 18.78 1.46 2.44
C PHE A 26 18.06 2.45 1.53
N GLY A 27 18.79 3.28 0.77
CA GLY A 27 18.16 4.15 -0.22
C GLY A 27 17.39 3.36 -1.28
N ALA A 28 17.94 2.24 -1.77
CA ALA A 28 17.24 1.36 -2.71
C ALA A 28 16.03 0.67 -2.07
N LEU A 29 16.17 0.13 -0.85
CA LEU A 29 15.07 -0.52 -0.13
C LEU A 29 13.93 0.45 0.17
N PHE A 30 14.24 1.67 0.63
CA PHE A 30 13.23 2.69 0.88
C PHE A 30 12.57 3.19 -0.40
N LEU A 31 13.32 3.28 -1.52
CA LEU A 31 12.75 3.62 -2.81
C LEU A 31 11.79 2.54 -3.31
N LEU A 32 12.16 1.26 -3.17
CA LEU A 32 11.28 0.13 -3.47
C LEU A 32 10.04 0.13 -2.58
N GLY A 33 10.20 0.38 -1.28
CA GLY A 33 9.07 0.48 -0.33
C GLY A 33 8.08 1.59 -0.71
N ASN A 34 8.57 2.80 -0.95
CA ASN A 34 7.73 3.92 -1.40
C ASN A 34 7.07 3.65 -2.76
N GLY A 35 7.81 3.02 -3.67
CA GLY A 35 7.30 2.64 -4.99
C GLY A 35 6.20 1.58 -4.91
N TYR A 36 6.36 0.59 -4.02
CA TYR A 36 5.34 -0.42 -3.74
C TYR A 36 4.08 0.20 -3.15
N GLU A 37 4.22 1.03 -2.11
CA GLU A 37 3.09 1.73 -1.49
C GLU A 37 2.32 2.58 -2.51
N ALA A 38 3.03 3.39 -3.30
CA ALA A 38 2.41 4.18 -4.36
C ALA A 38 1.78 3.31 -5.44
N GLY A 39 2.44 2.21 -5.83
CA GLY A 39 1.92 1.25 -6.78
C GLY A 39 0.60 0.64 -6.32
N VAL A 40 0.52 0.21 -5.06
CA VAL A 40 -0.70 -0.35 -4.46
C VAL A 40 -1.82 0.69 -4.49
N VAL A 41 -1.59 1.90 -3.97
CA VAL A 41 -2.65 2.92 -3.90
C VAL A 41 -3.11 3.36 -5.29
N LEU A 42 -2.20 3.46 -6.27
CA LEU A 42 -2.56 3.88 -7.63
C LEU A 42 -3.19 2.74 -8.46
N ALA A 43 -2.85 1.48 -8.17
CA ALA A 43 -3.35 0.33 -8.93
C ALA A 43 -4.64 -0.26 -8.36
N LEU A 44 -4.89 -0.17 -7.05
CA LEU A 44 -6.08 -0.76 -6.43
C LEU A 44 -7.40 -0.24 -7.03
N PRO A 45 -7.59 1.06 -7.33
CA PRO A 45 -8.79 1.53 -8.01
C PRO A 45 -8.95 0.99 -9.44
N PHE A 46 -7.84 0.69 -10.12
CA PHE A 46 -7.88 0.02 -11.41
C PHE A 46 -8.30 -1.44 -11.26
N TYR A 47 -7.77 -2.15 -10.25
CA TYR A 47 -8.18 -3.53 -9.95
C TYR A 47 -9.65 -3.62 -9.56
N GLY A 48 -10.18 -2.67 -8.76
CA GLY A 48 -11.61 -2.59 -8.45
C GLY A 48 -12.46 -2.54 -9.71
N ARG A 49 -12.21 -1.56 -10.59
CA ARG A 49 -12.94 -1.42 -11.87
C ARG A 49 -12.80 -2.63 -12.79
N LEU A 50 -11.63 -3.28 -12.80
CA LEU A 50 -11.41 -4.49 -13.61
C LEU A 50 -12.23 -5.67 -13.06
N MET A 51 -12.33 -5.78 -11.72
CA MET A 51 -13.18 -6.78 -11.07
C MET A 51 -14.66 -6.50 -11.37
N ASP A 52 -15.12 -5.25 -11.24
CA ASP A 52 -16.50 -4.87 -11.55
C ASP A 52 -16.86 -5.22 -13.00
N TRP A 53 -15.95 -4.93 -13.94
CA TRP A 53 -16.13 -5.30 -15.34
C TRP A 53 -16.20 -6.82 -15.52
N GLY A 54 -15.28 -7.57 -14.92
CA GLY A 54 -15.30 -9.04 -14.97
C GLY A 54 -16.57 -9.64 -14.37
N GLN A 55 -17.08 -9.06 -13.28
CA GLN A 55 -18.34 -9.46 -12.66
C GLN A 55 -19.54 -9.13 -13.53
N SER A 56 -19.58 -7.95 -14.16
CA SER A 56 -20.66 -7.61 -15.09
C SER A 56 -20.76 -8.61 -16.25
N MET A 57 -19.62 -9.06 -16.78
CA MET A 57 -19.56 -10.09 -17.81
C MET A 57 -20.02 -11.47 -17.30
N ALA A 58 -19.63 -11.84 -16.07
CA ALA A 58 -20.05 -13.08 -15.45
C ALA A 58 -21.58 -13.10 -15.20
N ARG A 59 -22.13 -12.01 -14.67
CA ARG A 59 -23.59 -11.83 -14.47
C ARG A 59 -24.34 -11.92 -15.79
N GLN A 60 -23.86 -11.23 -16.83
CA GLN A 60 -24.47 -11.33 -18.15
C GLN A 60 -24.47 -12.77 -18.69
N GLN A 61 -23.36 -13.50 -18.54
CA GLN A 61 -23.29 -14.89 -18.99
C GLN A 61 -24.22 -15.80 -18.17
N GLN A 62 -24.35 -15.57 -16.87
CA GLN A 62 -25.26 -16.31 -16.01
C GLN A 62 -26.72 -16.02 -16.36
N ASP A 63 -27.08 -14.76 -16.61
CA ASP A 63 -28.39 -14.35 -17.09
C ASP A 63 -28.73 -14.99 -18.43
N GLU A 64 -27.79 -15.04 -19.38
CA GLU A 64 -27.97 -15.70 -20.67
C GLU A 64 -28.18 -17.21 -20.51
N ARG A 65 -27.38 -17.87 -19.65
CA ARG A 65 -27.55 -19.31 -19.34
C ARG A 65 -28.90 -19.57 -18.66
N ARG A 66 -29.31 -18.70 -17.76
CA ARG A 66 -30.60 -18.77 -17.08
C ARG A 66 -31.74 -18.64 -18.08
N ARG A 67 -31.70 -17.63 -18.94
CA ARG A 67 -32.71 -17.44 -20.00
C ARG A 67 -32.78 -18.68 -20.90
N ALA A 68 -31.65 -19.18 -21.38
CA ALA A 68 -31.62 -20.39 -22.21
C ALA A 68 -32.14 -21.64 -21.49
N LEU A 69 -31.96 -21.75 -20.16
CA LEU A 69 -32.53 -22.83 -19.37
C LEU A 69 -34.05 -22.70 -19.24
N MET A 70 -34.55 -21.49 -18.98
CA MET A 70 -36.00 -21.22 -18.89
C MET A 70 -36.69 -21.44 -20.25
N ASP A 71 -36.08 -20.96 -21.34
CA ASP A 71 -36.59 -21.19 -22.70
C ASP A 71 -36.68 -22.69 -23.04
N ARG A 72 -35.77 -23.52 -22.52
CA ARG A 72 -35.83 -24.99 -22.67
C ARG A 72 -36.97 -25.61 -21.89
N PHE A 73 -37.24 -25.13 -20.67
CA PHE A 73 -38.39 -25.60 -19.89
C PHE A 73 -39.70 -25.23 -20.59
N ASP A 74 -39.80 -24.01 -21.13
CA ASP A 74 -40.98 -23.57 -21.86
C ASP A 74 -41.24 -24.44 -23.11
N GLN A 75 -40.19 -24.74 -23.89
CA GLN A 75 -40.28 -25.67 -25.02
C GLN A 75 -40.72 -27.07 -24.59
N GLN A 76 -40.19 -27.61 -23.49
CA GLN A 76 -40.57 -28.92 -22.98
C GLN A 76 -42.02 -28.98 -22.51
N ILE A 77 -42.57 -27.89 -21.97
CA ILE A 77 -43.99 -27.79 -21.58
C ILE A 77 -44.91 -27.77 -22.81
N GLU A 78 -44.49 -27.07 -23.87
CA GLU A 78 -45.20 -27.03 -25.15
C GLU A 78 -45.20 -28.40 -25.86
N GLU A 79 -44.07 -29.09 -25.85
CA GLU A 79 -43.88 -30.41 -26.50
C GLU A 79 -44.48 -31.58 -25.72
N ALA A 80 -44.78 -31.42 -24.43
CA ALA A 80 -45.37 -32.47 -23.61
C ALA A 80 -46.83 -32.77 -24.02
N GLU A 81 -47.08 -33.99 -24.54
CA GLU A 81 -48.40 -34.44 -24.99
C GLU A 81 -49.35 -34.84 -23.84
N SER A 82 -48.84 -35.08 -22.63
CA SER A 82 -49.63 -35.51 -21.47
C SER A 82 -49.63 -34.47 -20.35
N ASP A 83 -50.77 -34.39 -19.64
CA ASP A 83 -50.93 -33.50 -18.48
C ASP A 83 -49.92 -33.83 -17.37
N GLU A 84 -49.67 -35.13 -17.13
CA GLU A 84 -48.68 -35.60 -16.16
C GLU A 84 -47.24 -35.23 -16.56
N GLY A 85 -46.95 -35.20 -17.87
CA GLY A 85 -45.66 -34.75 -18.39
C GLY A 85 -45.43 -33.25 -18.18
N ARG A 86 -46.46 -32.43 -18.39
CA ARG A 86 -46.42 -30.99 -18.15
C ARG A 86 -46.20 -30.65 -16.68
N GLU A 87 -46.96 -31.29 -15.79
CA GLU A 87 -46.84 -31.06 -14.35
C GLU A 87 -45.44 -31.39 -13.82
N ARG A 88 -44.81 -32.44 -14.37
CA ARG A 88 -43.43 -32.79 -14.02
C ARG A 88 -42.41 -31.74 -14.45
N VAL A 89 -42.51 -31.24 -15.69
CA VAL A 89 -41.58 -30.22 -16.21
C VAL A 89 -41.76 -28.90 -15.45
N GLU A 90 -43.00 -28.52 -15.12
CA GLU A 90 -43.29 -27.34 -14.28
C GLU A 90 -42.69 -27.48 -12.87
N ALA A 91 -42.76 -28.67 -12.27
CA ALA A 91 -42.13 -28.93 -10.98
C ALA A 91 -40.60 -28.81 -11.06
N GLU A 92 -39.97 -29.36 -12.10
CA GLU A 92 -38.52 -29.25 -12.33
C GLU A 92 -38.08 -27.79 -12.57
N ARG A 93 -38.87 -27.02 -13.34
CA ARG A 93 -38.66 -25.58 -13.52
C ARG A 93 -38.74 -24.83 -12.19
N THR A 94 -39.76 -25.12 -11.39
CA THR A 94 -39.95 -24.50 -10.07
C THR A 94 -38.77 -24.79 -9.15
N VAL A 95 -38.28 -26.03 -9.14
CA VAL A 95 -37.09 -26.43 -8.38
C VAL A 95 -35.84 -25.72 -8.89
N ALA A 96 -35.68 -25.55 -10.20
CA ALA A 96 -34.57 -24.81 -10.78
C ALA A 96 -34.60 -23.31 -10.41
N GLU A 97 -35.78 -22.69 -10.38
CA GLU A 97 -35.97 -21.31 -9.93
C GLU A 97 -35.71 -21.15 -8.42
N MET A 98 -36.09 -22.14 -7.61
CA MET A 98 -35.83 -22.13 -6.16
C MET A 98 -34.37 -22.41 -5.81
N ASN A 99 -33.67 -23.20 -6.63
CA ASN A 99 -32.25 -23.51 -6.49
C ASN A 99 -31.34 -22.49 -7.18
N ASP A 100 -31.89 -21.43 -7.77
CA ASP A 100 -31.11 -20.27 -8.19
C ASP A 100 -30.60 -19.59 -6.91
N VAL A 101 -29.44 -20.08 -6.44
CA VAL A 101 -28.69 -19.45 -5.37
C VAL A 101 -28.24 -18.12 -5.94
N GLY A 102 -29.08 -17.09 -5.76
CA GLY A 102 -28.89 -15.77 -6.36
C GLY A 102 -27.44 -15.33 -6.18
N ASP A 103 -26.90 -14.68 -7.22
CA ASP A 103 -25.51 -14.25 -7.35
C ASP A 103 -24.87 -14.04 -5.98
N LEU A 104 -24.06 -15.01 -5.55
CA LEU A 104 -23.24 -14.80 -4.37
C LEU A 104 -22.44 -13.54 -4.66
N PRO A 105 -22.60 -12.45 -3.88
CA PRO A 105 -21.90 -11.21 -4.16
C PRO A 105 -20.42 -11.54 -4.14
N MET A 106 -19.82 -11.54 -5.34
CA MET A 106 -18.42 -11.88 -5.53
C MET A 106 -17.62 -10.72 -4.96
N MET A 107 -17.34 -10.76 -3.65
CA MET A 107 -16.50 -9.85 -2.87
C MET A 107 -16.13 -8.54 -3.60
N GLU A 108 -17.11 -7.68 -3.84
CA GLU A 108 -16.88 -6.30 -4.27
C GLU A 108 -16.39 -5.58 -3.00
N PHE A 109 -15.08 -5.54 -2.79
CA PHE A 109 -14.49 -4.75 -1.71
C PHE A 109 -14.30 -3.32 -2.25
N PRO A 110 -15.17 -2.36 -1.90
CA PRO A 110 -15.07 -1.01 -2.45
C PRO A 110 -13.77 -0.37 -1.98
N MET A 111 -12.82 -0.27 -2.90
CA MET A 111 -11.52 0.39 -2.70
C MET A 111 -11.60 1.89 -2.95
N ASP A 112 -12.81 2.42 -3.13
CA ASP A 112 -13.11 3.80 -3.51
C ASP A 112 -12.55 4.82 -2.52
N PHE A 113 -12.36 4.42 -1.26
CA PHE A 113 -11.70 5.26 -0.26
C PHE A 113 -10.24 5.58 -0.61
N LEU A 114 -9.59 4.78 -1.46
CA LEU A 114 -8.25 5.04 -2.00
C LEU A 114 -8.26 6.01 -3.19
N ASP A 115 -9.40 6.16 -3.86
CA ASP A 115 -9.58 7.13 -4.95
C ASP A 115 -9.77 8.57 -4.45
N ARG A 116 -9.89 8.75 -3.12
CA ARG A 116 -10.00 10.08 -2.54
C ARG A 116 -8.77 10.93 -2.90
N PRO A 117 -8.98 12.17 -3.40
CA PRO A 117 -7.88 13.03 -3.84
C PRO A 117 -6.84 13.31 -2.75
N ASP A 118 -7.25 13.39 -1.49
CA ASP A 118 -6.35 13.62 -0.36
C ASP A 118 -5.39 12.44 -0.13
N VAL A 119 -5.89 11.20 -0.19
CA VAL A 119 -5.08 9.98 -0.08
C VAL A 119 -4.11 9.90 -1.27
N ARG A 120 -4.63 10.02 -2.49
CA ARG A 120 -3.83 9.93 -3.72
C ARG A 120 -2.76 11.01 -3.78
N ASN A 121 -3.11 12.27 -3.51
CA ASN A 121 -2.14 13.37 -3.53
C ASN A 121 -1.12 13.23 -2.41
N GLY A 122 -1.52 12.77 -1.22
CA GLY A 122 -0.61 12.47 -0.13
C GLY A 122 0.43 11.42 -0.50
N VAL A 123 0.00 10.32 -1.12
CA VAL A 123 0.89 9.24 -1.58
C VAL A 123 1.81 9.71 -2.70
N LEU A 124 1.31 10.46 -3.68
CA LEU A 124 2.13 11.04 -4.74
C LEU A 124 3.15 12.05 -4.20
N ALA A 125 2.76 12.88 -3.23
CA ALA A 125 3.67 13.80 -2.55
C ALA A 125 4.75 13.06 -1.78
N LYS A 126 4.38 11.99 -1.04
CA LYS A 126 5.33 11.11 -0.34
C LYS A 126 6.29 10.46 -1.32
N LEU A 127 5.81 9.88 -2.41
CA LEU A 127 6.64 9.29 -3.45
C LEU A 127 7.62 10.33 -4.04
N GLY A 128 7.15 11.54 -4.35
CA GLY A 128 7.99 12.60 -4.90
C GLY A 128 9.08 13.04 -3.93
N VAL A 129 8.71 13.39 -2.70
CA VAL A 129 9.65 13.88 -1.67
C VAL A 129 10.59 12.77 -1.21
N MET A 130 10.05 11.66 -0.71
CA MET A 130 10.84 10.57 -0.16
C MET A 130 11.60 9.82 -1.25
N GLY A 131 11.02 9.66 -2.45
CA GLY A 131 11.73 9.10 -3.61
C GLY A 131 12.96 9.93 -3.99
N SER A 132 12.82 11.25 -4.07
CA SER A 132 13.94 12.16 -4.35
C SER A 132 15.02 12.08 -3.27
N LEU A 133 14.64 12.09 -1.99
CA LEU A 133 15.58 11.98 -0.88
C LEU A 133 16.31 10.63 -0.89
N ASN A 134 15.63 9.52 -1.21
CA ASN A 134 16.25 8.20 -1.32
C ASN A 134 17.21 8.10 -2.52
N VAL A 135 16.89 8.72 -3.66
CA VAL A 135 17.83 8.80 -4.81
C VAL A 135 19.08 9.60 -4.43
N LEU A 136 18.92 10.73 -3.75
CA LEU A 136 20.06 11.53 -3.26
C LEU A 136 20.87 10.78 -2.20
N LEU A 137 20.22 9.97 -1.36
CA LEU A 137 20.87 9.09 -0.40
C LEU A 137 21.76 8.06 -1.12
N ILE A 138 21.25 7.40 -2.16
CA ILE A 138 22.02 6.47 -3.01
C ILE A 138 23.23 7.20 -3.63
N ALA A 139 23.01 8.39 -4.20
CA ALA A 139 24.09 9.20 -4.78
C ALA A 139 25.15 9.56 -3.74
N SER A 140 24.75 9.92 -2.52
CA SER A 140 25.67 10.17 -1.41
C SER A 140 26.48 8.91 -1.05
N GLY A 141 25.85 7.74 -1.15
CA GLY A 141 26.47 6.45 -0.94
C GLY A 141 27.61 6.18 -1.93
N PHE A 142 27.39 6.43 -3.23
CA PHE A 142 28.44 6.37 -4.25
C PHE A 142 29.58 7.36 -3.98
N GLY A 143 29.25 8.58 -3.54
CA GLY A 143 30.27 9.55 -3.14
C GLY A 143 31.13 9.05 -1.98
N LEU A 144 30.52 8.44 -0.97
CA LEU A 144 31.20 7.91 0.21
C LEU A 144 32.03 6.65 -0.06
N THR A 145 31.55 5.72 -0.91
CA THR A 145 32.34 4.53 -1.29
C THR A 145 33.61 4.89 -2.06
N TRP A 146 33.57 5.95 -2.85
CA TRP A 146 34.73 6.54 -3.54
C TRP A 146 35.49 7.59 -2.71
N LEU A 147 35.18 7.73 -1.41
CA LEU A 147 35.83 8.66 -0.50
C LEU A 147 35.83 10.12 -0.98
N ARG A 148 34.75 10.56 -1.64
CA ARG A 148 34.60 11.95 -2.10
C ARG A 148 33.92 12.82 -1.05
N GLY A 149 34.49 14.00 -0.82
CA GLY A 149 33.97 14.97 0.17
C GLY A 149 32.52 15.38 -0.06
N TRP A 150 32.08 15.48 -1.32
CA TRP A 150 30.68 15.81 -1.63
C TRP A 150 29.69 14.73 -1.17
N GLY A 151 30.11 13.45 -1.13
CA GLY A 151 29.26 12.34 -0.67
C GLY A 151 28.89 12.47 0.80
N ARG A 152 29.85 12.86 1.64
CA ARG A 152 29.62 13.17 3.06
C ARG A 152 28.69 14.38 3.23
N GLY A 153 28.95 15.46 2.49
CA GLY A 153 28.11 16.67 2.53
C GLY A 153 26.67 16.39 2.16
N LEU A 154 26.47 15.70 1.03
CA LEU A 154 25.15 15.31 0.54
C LEU A 154 24.44 14.35 1.52
N GLY A 155 25.13 13.32 2.03
CA GLY A 155 24.54 12.37 2.98
C GLY A 155 24.03 13.04 4.25
N ARG A 156 24.76 14.02 4.79
CA ARG A 156 24.31 14.82 5.93
C ARG A 156 23.10 15.69 5.59
N ALA A 157 23.13 16.38 4.45
CA ALA A 157 22.03 17.24 4.01
C ALA A 157 20.75 16.42 3.81
N VAL A 158 20.84 15.28 3.12
CA VAL A 158 19.71 14.36 2.91
C VAL A 158 19.17 13.84 4.24
N ALA A 159 20.03 13.37 5.14
CA ALA A 159 19.58 12.86 6.44
C ALA A 159 18.91 13.94 7.30
N LEU A 160 19.40 15.19 7.27
CA LEU A 160 18.74 16.33 7.91
C LEU A 160 17.36 16.64 7.32
N LEU A 161 17.18 16.48 6.00
CA LEU A 161 15.89 16.69 5.34
C LEU A 161 14.93 15.50 5.52
N MET A 162 15.43 14.27 5.61
CA MET A 162 14.62 13.07 5.79
C MET A 162 13.92 13.07 7.15
N ILE A 163 14.57 13.52 8.23
CA ILE A 163 13.95 13.53 9.57
C ILE A 163 12.62 14.32 9.59
N PRO A 164 12.57 15.62 9.25
CA PRO A 164 11.32 16.36 9.25
C PRO A 164 10.33 15.87 8.20
N ALA A 165 10.80 15.38 7.04
CA ALA A 165 9.92 14.79 6.03
C ALA A 165 9.21 13.54 6.57
N VAL A 166 9.94 12.60 7.17
CA VAL A 166 9.38 11.38 7.77
C VAL A 166 8.43 11.73 8.91
N LEU A 167 8.79 12.69 9.79
CA LEU A 167 7.90 13.14 10.85
C LEU A 167 6.61 13.76 10.31
N ALA A 168 6.69 14.55 9.23
CA ALA A 168 5.51 15.15 8.61
C ALA A 168 4.59 14.07 8.02
N PHE A 169 5.12 13.13 7.23
CA PHE A 169 4.31 12.05 6.66
C PHE A 169 3.75 11.11 7.74
N LEU A 170 4.55 10.74 8.74
CA LEU A 170 4.09 9.97 9.90
C LEU A 170 2.91 10.65 10.60
N THR A 171 3.00 11.96 10.83
CA THR A 171 1.92 12.71 11.47
C THR A 171 0.66 12.71 10.61
N MET A 172 0.79 12.94 9.30
CA MET A 172 -0.35 12.93 8.37
C MET A 172 -1.01 11.54 8.30
N GLU A 173 -0.21 10.47 8.25
CA GLU A 173 -0.71 9.08 8.22
C GLU A 173 -1.44 8.71 9.51
N LEU A 174 -0.93 9.13 10.68
CA LEU A 174 -1.61 8.93 11.96
C LEU A 174 -2.95 9.67 12.03
N ILE A 175 -3.03 10.89 11.47
CA ILE A 175 -4.29 11.63 11.36
C ILE A 175 -5.27 10.92 10.42
N ALA A 176 -4.76 10.32 9.33
CA ALA A 176 -5.58 9.60 8.36
C ALA A 176 -6.03 8.22 8.85
N ALA A 177 -5.34 7.61 9.81
CA ALA A 177 -5.58 6.24 10.26
C ALA A 177 -7.05 5.91 10.63
N PRO A 178 -7.80 6.75 11.37
CA PRO A 178 -9.21 6.49 11.65
C PRO A 178 -10.08 6.47 10.40
N SER A 179 -9.79 7.35 9.43
CA SER A 179 -10.54 7.39 8.17
C SER A 179 -10.29 6.17 7.29
N LEU A 180 -9.05 5.66 7.29
CA LEU A 180 -8.68 4.44 6.58
C LEU A 180 -9.34 3.21 7.23
N ALA A 181 -9.33 3.14 8.56
CA ALA A 181 -10.05 2.09 9.29
C ALA A 181 -11.55 2.16 9.03
N GLY A 182 -12.14 3.36 9.02
CA GLY A 182 -13.54 3.60 8.65
C GLY A 182 -13.85 3.02 7.28
N GLY A 183 -13.17 3.48 6.23
CA GLY A 183 -13.36 3.00 4.86
C GLY A 183 -13.17 1.49 4.71
N TRP A 184 -12.16 0.91 5.37
CA TRP A 184 -11.97 -0.54 5.40
C TRP A 184 -13.14 -1.28 6.05
N THR A 185 -13.61 -0.80 7.20
CA THR A 185 -14.75 -1.43 7.90
C THR A 185 -16.08 -1.24 7.19
N ASP A 186 -16.29 -0.10 6.55
CA ASP A 186 -17.49 0.19 5.76
C ASP A 186 -17.54 -0.74 4.54
N GLY A 187 -16.43 -0.89 3.83
CA GLY A 187 -16.32 -1.84 2.72
C GLY A 187 -16.52 -3.30 3.14
N MET A 188 -15.98 -3.70 4.31
CA MET A 188 -16.27 -5.02 4.89
C MET A 188 -17.76 -5.20 5.23
N SER A 189 -18.40 -4.18 5.78
CA SER A 189 -19.81 -4.22 6.15
C SER A 189 -20.71 -4.35 4.92
N GLU A 190 -20.44 -3.55 3.89
CA GLU A 190 -21.16 -3.60 2.61
C GLU A 190 -20.96 -4.96 1.92
N MET A 191 -19.75 -5.52 1.96
CA MET A 191 -19.47 -6.85 1.41
C MET A 191 -20.25 -7.97 2.13
N ILE A 192 -20.44 -7.87 3.45
CA ILE A 192 -21.15 -8.90 4.23
C ILE A 192 -22.66 -8.77 4.11
N LEU A 193 -23.19 -7.54 4.14
CA LEU A 193 -24.64 -7.30 4.19
C LEU A 193 -25.26 -7.07 2.81
N GLY A 194 -24.46 -6.70 1.82
CA GLY A 194 -24.89 -6.17 0.54
C GLY A 194 -25.17 -4.66 0.59
N PRO A 195 -25.20 -4.01 -0.58
CA PRO A 195 -25.42 -2.57 -0.70
C PRO A 195 -26.82 -2.18 -0.20
N GLY A 196 -26.89 -1.14 0.63
CA GLY A 196 -28.15 -0.60 1.18
C GLY A 196 -28.79 -1.41 2.31
N ALA A 197 -28.22 -2.56 2.68
CA ALA A 197 -28.71 -3.35 3.79
C ALA A 197 -28.42 -2.67 5.14
N SER A 198 -29.42 -2.63 6.02
CA SER A 198 -29.25 -2.07 7.36
C SER A 198 -28.68 -3.12 8.32
N PRO A 199 -27.59 -2.83 9.04
CA PRO A 199 -27.00 -3.78 9.98
C PRO A 199 -27.95 -4.04 11.16
N SER A 200 -27.98 -5.29 11.64
CA SER A 200 -28.61 -5.58 12.93
C SER A 200 -27.84 -4.88 14.06
N PRO A 201 -28.46 -4.56 15.21
CA PRO A 201 -27.76 -3.92 16.33
C PRO A 201 -26.50 -4.69 16.79
N ALA A 202 -26.60 -6.02 16.86
CA ALA A 202 -25.47 -6.88 17.23
C ALA A 202 -24.33 -6.84 16.20
N PHE A 203 -24.66 -6.78 14.90
CA PHE A 203 -23.65 -6.65 13.85
C PHE A 203 -23.00 -5.26 13.88
N ALA A 204 -23.78 -4.19 14.07
CA ALA A 204 -23.27 -2.83 14.17
C ALA A 204 -22.28 -2.68 15.33
N GLU A 205 -22.60 -3.26 16.50
CA GLU A 205 -21.70 -3.28 17.66
C GLU A 205 -20.40 -4.05 17.35
N ALA A 206 -20.51 -5.22 16.69
CA ALA A 206 -19.33 -6.00 16.30
C ALA A 206 -18.43 -5.26 15.30
N ILE A 207 -19.01 -4.59 14.31
CA ILE A 207 -18.27 -3.78 13.32
C ILE A 207 -17.60 -2.57 13.97
N ASP A 208 -18.26 -1.91 14.93
CA ASP A 208 -17.64 -0.78 15.64
C ASP A 208 -16.44 -1.23 16.49
N LEU A 209 -16.56 -2.35 17.21
CA LEU A 209 -15.43 -2.96 17.92
C LEU A 209 -14.28 -3.32 16.96
N TYR A 210 -14.60 -3.88 15.80
CA TYR A 210 -13.61 -4.17 14.76
C TYR A 210 -12.94 -2.89 14.24
N ARG A 211 -13.69 -1.82 13.98
CA ARG A 211 -13.17 -0.51 13.56
C ARG A 211 -12.22 0.10 14.58
N GLN A 212 -12.58 0.06 15.86
CA GLN A 212 -11.71 0.53 16.93
C GLN A 212 -10.40 -0.28 16.98
N GLY A 213 -10.50 -1.60 16.84
CA GLY A 213 -9.35 -2.50 16.73
C GLY A 213 -8.46 -2.16 15.53
N ALA A 214 -9.04 -2.07 14.34
CA ALA A 214 -8.36 -1.74 13.09
C ALA A 214 -7.65 -0.38 13.18
N THR A 215 -8.32 0.64 13.74
CA THR A 215 -7.72 1.97 13.95
C THR A 215 -6.46 1.89 14.82
N ARG A 216 -6.50 1.14 15.94
CA ARG A 216 -5.35 0.95 16.83
C ARG A 216 -4.23 0.19 16.14
N VAL A 217 -4.55 -0.85 15.39
CA VAL A 217 -3.58 -1.64 14.63
C VAL A 217 -2.90 -0.77 13.57
N PHE A 218 -3.67 -0.01 12.77
CA PHE A 218 -3.09 0.91 11.78
C PHE A 218 -2.21 1.97 12.43
N ALA A 219 -2.69 2.64 13.47
CA ALA A 219 -1.90 3.65 14.19
C ALA A 219 -0.60 3.06 14.75
N PHE A 220 -0.66 1.86 15.35
CA PHE A 220 0.52 1.17 15.87
C PHE A 220 1.50 0.78 14.76
N SER A 221 1.02 0.23 13.65
CA SER A 221 1.85 -0.13 12.50
C SER A 221 2.51 1.09 11.87
N ILE A 222 1.77 2.18 11.68
CA ILE A 222 2.29 3.47 11.17
C ILE A 222 3.34 4.03 12.12
N ALA A 223 3.05 4.11 13.43
CA ALA A 223 4.00 4.60 14.43
C ALA A 223 5.28 3.77 14.49
N THR A 224 5.16 2.44 14.44
CA THR A 224 6.30 1.52 14.49
C THR A 224 7.17 1.66 13.24
N THR A 225 6.57 1.61 12.06
CA THR A 225 7.30 1.72 10.78
C THR A 225 7.94 3.10 10.60
N GLY A 226 7.23 4.18 10.91
CA GLY A 226 7.77 5.54 10.87
C GLY A 226 8.91 5.75 11.87
N SER A 227 8.80 5.20 13.08
CA SER A 227 9.88 5.26 14.09
C SER A 227 11.13 4.50 13.63
N LEU A 228 10.95 3.32 13.02
CA LEU A 228 12.06 2.56 12.45
C LEU A 228 12.71 3.29 11.27
N ALA A 229 11.91 3.95 10.42
CA ALA A 229 12.40 4.74 9.30
C ALA A 229 13.27 5.93 9.75
N LEU A 230 13.02 6.50 10.94
CA LEU A 230 13.81 7.58 11.53
C LEU A 230 15.18 7.14 12.03
N LEU A 231 15.37 5.86 12.39
CA LEU A 231 16.64 5.38 12.93
C LEU A 231 17.78 5.56 11.93
N TYR A 232 17.51 5.28 10.65
CA TYR A 232 18.53 5.31 9.62
C TYR A 232 19.13 6.71 9.37
N PRO A 233 18.36 7.78 9.08
CA PRO A 233 18.92 9.11 8.90
C PRO A 233 19.63 9.61 10.16
N ILE A 234 19.19 9.23 11.36
CA ILE A 234 19.92 9.54 12.62
C ILE A 234 21.31 8.87 12.62
N LEU A 235 21.38 7.58 12.28
CA LEU A 235 22.65 6.87 12.15
C LEU A 235 23.57 7.51 11.10
N VAL A 236 23.01 7.92 9.95
CA VAL A 236 23.77 8.64 8.92
C VAL A 236 24.36 9.93 9.48
N LEU A 237 23.57 10.74 10.22
CA LEU A 237 24.08 11.97 10.82
C LEU A 237 25.18 11.72 11.85
N VAL A 238 24.99 10.73 12.72
CA VAL A 238 25.98 10.39 13.76
C VAL A 238 27.29 9.93 13.13
N VAL A 239 27.23 9.00 12.16
CA VAL A 239 28.42 8.41 11.53
C VAL A 239 29.08 9.41 10.59
N ALA A 240 28.32 10.10 9.74
CA ALA A 240 28.85 11.08 8.79
C ALA A 240 29.41 12.34 9.47
N SER A 241 29.06 12.60 10.74
CA SER A 241 29.63 13.71 11.51
C SER A 241 30.93 13.33 12.24
N ARG A 242 31.34 12.06 12.25
CA ARG A 242 32.60 11.66 12.90
C ARG A 242 33.81 12.32 12.21
N PRO A 243 34.79 12.85 12.97
CA PRO A 243 35.99 13.48 12.40
C PRO A 243 36.80 12.53 11.49
N GLY A 244 36.95 11.26 11.88
CA GLY A 244 37.70 10.26 11.11
C GLY A 244 37.13 10.00 9.71
N VAL A 245 35.80 10.00 9.56
CA VAL A 245 35.11 9.94 8.26
C VAL A 245 35.41 11.18 7.42
N GLY A 246 35.54 12.34 8.06
CA GLY A 246 35.77 13.63 7.40
C GLY A 246 37.18 13.73 6.86
N LEU A 247 38.15 13.26 7.64
CA LEU A 247 39.54 13.15 7.23
C LEU A 247 39.71 12.13 6.09
N ALA A 248 38.98 11.02 6.12
CA ALA A 248 39.05 10.00 5.08
C ALA A 248 38.62 10.51 3.70
N VAL A 249 37.59 11.36 3.63
CA VAL A 249 37.06 11.89 2.36
C VAL A 249 37.77 13.16 1.84
N ARG A 250 38.71 13.71 2.63
CA ARG A 250 39.52 14.88 2.27
C ARG A 250 40.85 14.51 1.62
N ARG A 251 41.30 13.25 1.74
CA ARG A 251 42.57 12.84 1.13
C ARG A 251 42.45 12.95 -0.39
N PRO A 252 43.36 13.69 -1.07
CA PRO A 252 43.43 13.64 -2.51
C PRO A 252 43.66 12.18 -2.91
N THR A 253 42.78 11.63 -3.73
CA THR A 253 43.05 10.35 -4.38
C THR A 253 44.37 10.55 -5.13
N PRO A 254 45.43 9.76 -4.88
CA PRO A 254 46.62 9.84 -5.70
C PRO A 254 46.16 9.64 -7.16
N ALA A 255 46.55 10.57 -8.03
CA ALA A 255 46.23 10.47 -9.45
C ALA A 255 46.71 9.09 -9.97
N PRO A 256 45.92 8.42 -10.82
CA PRO A 256 46.28 7.10 -11.36
C PRO A 256 47.58 7.13 -12.17
#